data_AF-A0A936EYB8-F1
#
_entry.id   AF-A0A936EYB8-F1
#
_cell.length_a   1.000
_cell.length_b   1.000
_cell.length_c   1.000
_cell.angle_alpha   90.00
_cell.angle_beta   90.00
_cell.angle_gamma   90.00
#
_symmetry.space_group_name_H-M   'P 1'
#
loop_
_entity.id
_entity.type
_entity.pdbx_description
1 polymer ?
#
loop_
_entity_poly.entity_id
_entity_poly.type
_entity_poly.pdbx_seq_one_letter_code
_entity_poly.pdbx_strand_id
1 'polypeptide(L)'
;MISQLRSIGIAVALLAGAAAAQASLTVYSGVRNSGPIGTVDGTPKTARDNFVAALTSVGSENFDSFANFAPSSSTTLNINFSGSAGGITGSLTGDQMFVVSDTLAQVGGASPTGRFDTTGTGASSDVRKYLEVADSFTLTFSAAVSAFGVYGTDIGDFGGSLDVILTDSSGGQTTRSIQDNNAGGAADGG
;
A
#
# COMPACT_ATOMS: atom_id res chain seq x y z
N MET A 1 57.17 -25.76 18.87
CA MET A 1 55.80 -25.31 19.22
C MET A 1 55.42 -23.93 18.64
N ILE A 2 56.06 -23.49 17.54
CA ILE A 2 55.78 -22.16 16.92
C ILE A 2 54.91 -22.29 15.65
N SER A 3 54.69 -23.51 15.14
CA SER A 3 53.96 -23.75 13.88
C SER A 3 52.43 -23.84 14.02
N GLN A 4 51.87 -23.98 15.23
CA GLN A 4 50.41 -24.10 15.41
C GLN A 4 49.68 -22.78 15.68
N LEU A 5 50.39 -21.68 15.99
CA LEU A 5 49.75 -20.38 16.22
C LEU A 5 49.36 -19.64 14.93
N ARG A 6 49.87 -20.05 13.76
CA ARG A 6 49.61 -19.34 12.49
C ARG A 6 48.29 -19.75 11.83
N SER A 7 47.75 -20.92 12.16
CA SER A 7 46.50 -21.43 11.56
C SER A 7 45.23 -21.01 12.31
N ILE A 8 45.35 -20.53 13.55
CA ILE A 8 44.19 -20.11 14.37
C ILE A 8 43.81 -18.64 14.09
N GLY A 9 44.77 -17.80 13.68
CA GLY A 9 44.53 -16.37 13.44
C GLY A 9 43.65 -16.05 12.22
N ILE A 10 43.55 -16.96 11.24
CA ILE A 10 42.80 -16.72 10.00
C ILE A 10 41.30 -17.02 10.18
N ALA A 11 40.92 -17.95 11.07
CA ALA A 11 39.52 -18.31 11.30
C ALA A 11 38.74 -17.20 12.02
N VAL A 12 39.38 -16.44 12.91
CA VAL A 12 38.73 -15.37 13.69
C VAL A 12 38.44 -14.12 12.85
N ALA A 13 39.27 -13.85 11.83
CA ALA A 13 39.08 -12.69 10.95
C ALA A 13 37.89 -12.85 9.97
N LEU A 14 37.52 -14.09 9.59
CA LEU A 14 36.36 -14.33 8.72
C LEU A 14 35.01 -14.21 9.44
N LEU A 15 34.94 -14.47 10.74
CA LEU A 15 33.70 -14.36 11.51
C LEU A 15 33.36 -12.91 11.90
N ALA A 16 34.32 -11.98 11.86
CA ALA A 16 34.10 -10.57 12.20
C ALA A 16 33.55 -9.72 11.03
N GLY A 17 33.49 -10.28 9.81
CA GLY A 17 33.10 -9.55 8.60
C GLY A 17 31.64 -9.75 8.14
N ALA A 18 30.90 -10.68 8.75
CA ALA A 18 29.51 -10.95 8.37
C ALA A 18 28.53 -10.01 9.09
N ALA A 19 28.68 -8.71 8.87
CA ALA A 19 27.56 -7.81 9.13
C ALA A 19 26.46 -8.20 8.13
N ALA A 20 25.33 -8.70 8.63
CA ALA A 20 24.15 -8.94 7.81
C ALA A 20 23.78 -7.62 7.14
N ALA A 21 23.92 -7.55 5.81
CA ALA A 21 23.46 -6.41 5.04
C ALA A 21 21.94 -6.33 5.21
N GLN A 22 21.47 -5.43 6.07
CA GLN A 22 20.04 -5.16 6.19
C GLN A 22 19.66 -4.27 5.01
N ALA A 23 18.81 -4.78 4.13
CA ALA A 23 18.22 -3.97 3.08
C ALA A 23 17.45 -2.82 3.74
N SER A 24 17.76 -1.58 3.37
CA SER A 24 17.00 -0.43 3.85
C SER A 24 15.63 -0.44 3.19
N LEU A 25 14.58 -0.17 3.98
CA LEU A 25 13.25 0.11 3.45
C LEU A 25 13.32 1.29 2.48
N THR A 26 12.81 1.10 1.28
CA THR A 26 12.72 2.15 0.25
C THR A 26 11.25 2.55 0.10
N VAL A 27 10.98 3.85 0.19
CA VAL A 27 9.63 4.41 0.07
C VAL A 27 9.51 5.14 -1.26
N TYR A 28 8.46 4.84 -2.02
CA TYR A 28 8.07 5.56 -3.22
C TYR A 28 6.75 6.27 -2.93
N SER A 29 6.74 7.59 -2.97
CA SER A 29 5.53 8.38 -2.71
C SER A 29 5.39 9.53 -3.71
N GLY A 30 4.15 9.97 -3.88
CA GLY A 30 3.80 11.12 -4.71
C GLY A 30 2.39 11.57 -4.37
N VAL A 31 2.11 12.85 -4.62
CA VAL A 31 0.81 13.48 -4.37
C VAL A 31 0.34 14.16 -5.64
N ARG A 32 -0.96 14.05 -5.91
CA ARG A 32 -1.62 14.64 -7.07
C ARG A 32 -2.31 15.93 -6.64
N ASN A 33 -1.99 17.03 -7.34
CA ASN A 33 -2.55 18.36 -7.04
C ASN A 33 -3.61 18.81 -8.06
N SER A 34 -4.05 17.94 -8.97
CA SER A 34 -4.99 18.26 -10.05
C SER A 34 -6.46 17.97 -9.74
N GLY A 35 -6.80 17.77 -8.45
CA GLY A 35 -8.17 17.52 -7.97
C GLY A 35 -8.56 16.04 -7.86
N PRO A 36 -9.74 15.74 -7.29
CA PRO A 36 -10.11 14.41 -6.84
C PRO A 36 -10.91 13.61 -7.88
N ILE A 37 -10.45 13.56 -9.13
CA ILE A 37 -11.19 12.85 -10.18
C ILE A 37 -10.30 12.14 -11.20
N GLY A 38 -10.75 10.96 -11.64
CA GLY A 38 -10.22 10.27 -12.82
C GLY A 38 -9.03 9.37 -12.52
N THR A 39 -8.30 9.01 -13.57
CA THR A 39 -7.15 8.11 -13.46
C THR A 39 -5.97 8.79 -12.77
N VAL A 40 -5.19 8.02 -12.01
CA VAL A 40 -3.95 8.53 -11.39
C VAL A 40 -2.94 8.96 -12.46
N ASP A 41 -2.46 10.19 -12.32
CA ASP A 41 -1.42 10.82 -13.14
C ASP A 41 -0.31 11.42 -12.27
N GLY A 42 0.63 12.15 -12.88
CA GLY A 42 1.62 12.96 -12.16
C GLY A 42 2.59 12.18 -11.27
N THR A 43 2.92 12.76 -10.11
CA THR A 43 3.94 12.20 -9.21
C THR A 43 3.54 10.86 -8.57
N PRO A 44 2.28 10.59 -8.16
CA PRO A 44 1.89 9.27 -7.68
C PRO A 44 2.06 8.18 -8.75
N LYS A 45 1.71 8.48 -10.01
CA LYS A 45 1.91 7.54 -11.11
C LYS A 45 3.40 7.22 -11.31
N THR A 46 4.27 8.23 -11.33
CA THR A 46 5.72 8.04 -11.43
C THR A 46 6.28 7.24 -10.25
N ALA A 47 5.79 7.49 -9.04
CA ALA A 47 6.18 6.73 -7.85
C ALA A 47 5.80 5.24 -7.96
N ARG A 48 4.58 4.94 -8.40
CA ARG A 48 4.16 3.56 -8.69
C ARG A 48 5.02 2.92 -9.76
N ASP A 49 5.28 3.61 -10.87
CA ASP A 49 6.05 3.05 -11.98
C ASP A 49 7.48 2.69 -11.53
N ASN A 50 8.11 3.56 -10.72
CA ASN A 50 9.42 3.28 -10.12
C ASN A 50 9.38 2.13 -9.10
N PHE A 51 8.32 2.05 -8.28
CA PHE A 51 8.11 0.97 -7.33
C PHE A 51 7.97 -0.38 -8.05
N VAL A 52 7.10 -0.46 -9.07
CA VAL A 52 6.89 -1.69 -9.84
C VAL A 52 8.14 -2.08 -10.62
N ALA A 53 8.90 -1.11 -11.15
CA ALA A 53 10.16 -1.38 -11.85
C ALA A 53 11.24 -2.01 -10.94
N ALA A 54 11.14 -1.84 -9.63
CA ALA A 54 12.02 -2.49 -8.65
C ALA A 54 11.60 -3.94 -8.31
N LEU A 55 10.46 -4.42 -8.83
CA LEU A 55 9.87 -5.71 -8.51
C LEU A 55 9.84 -6.64 -9.73
N THR A 56 9.95 -7.94 -9.48
CA THR A 56 9.94 -8.97 -10.54
C THR A 56 8.54 -9.45 -10.89
N SER A 57 7.60 -9.39 -9.94
CA SER A 57 6.19 -9.72 -10.12
C SER A 57 5.36 -8.93 -9.13
N VAL A 58 4.19 -8.46 -9.56
CA VAL A 58 3.26 -7.69 -8.72
C VAL A 58 1.85 -8.26 -8.90
N GLY A 59 1.14 -8.43 -7.78
CA GLY A 59 -0.31 -8.62 -7.78
C GLY A 59 -0.99 -7.28 -7.48
N SER A 60 -2.19 -7.08 -8.01
CA SER A 60 -3.01 -5.89 -7.74
C SER A 60 -4.45 -6.28 -7.42
N GLU A 61 -5.07 -5.53 -6.53
CA GLU A 61 -6.49 -5.62 -6.19
C GLU A 61 -7.17 -4.29 -6.51
N ASN A 62 -8.38 -4.34 -7.06
CA ASN A 62 -9.17 -3.17 -7.45
C ASN A 62 -10.61 -3.20 -6.89
N PHE A 63 -10.91 -4.17 -6.04
CA PHE A 63 -12.17 -4.39 -5.32
C PHE A 63 -13.40 -4.71 -6.18
N ASP A 64 -13.28 -4.73 -7.51
CA ASP A 64 -14.41 -4.94 -8.43
C ASP A 64 -15.10 -6.30 -8.23
N SER A 65 -14.33 -7.30 -7.78
CA SER A 65 -14.81 -8.66 -7.51
C SER A 65 -15.68 -8.79 -6.27
N PHE A 66 -15.63 -7.81 -5.34
CA PHE A 66 -16.38 -7.85 -4.10
C PHE A 66 -17.78 -7.27 -4.27
N ALA A 67 -18.79 -7.82 -3.58
CA ALA A 67 -20.09 -7.17 -3.51
C ALA A 67 -19.99 -5.85 -2.74
N ASN A 68 -20.87 -4.89 -3.04
CA ASN A 68 -20.99 -3.72 -2.18
C ASN A 68 -21.41 -4.14 -0.78
N PHE A 69 -20.82 -3.54 0.24
CA PHE A 69 -21.26 -3.76 1.62
C PHE A 69 -21.13 -2.49 2.46
N ALA A 70 -22.04 -2.38 3.42
CA ALA A 70 -22.07 -1.35 4.45
C ALA A 70 -21.32 -1.84 5.71
N PRO A 71 -20.97 -0.95 6.65
CA PRO A 71 -20.05 -1.29 7.71
C PRO A 71 -20.71 -2.34 8.62
N SER A 72 -19.99 -3.43 8.85
CA SER A 72 -20.31 -4.39 9.91
C SER A 72 -19.09 -4.49 10.81
N SER A 73 -19.30 -4.69 12.11
CA SER A 73 -18.25 -4.65 13.15
C SER A 73 -17.19 -5.77 13.04
N SER A 74 -17.12 -6.52 11.94
CA SER A 74 -16.15 -7.62 11.76
C SER A 74 -15.92 -8.05 10.30
N THR A 75 -16.14 -7.18 9.30
CA THR A 75 -15.91 -7.59 7.91
C THR A 75 -14.42 -7.76 7.64
N THR A 76 -13.99 -9.00 7.35
CA THR A 76 -12.65 -9.29 6.81
C THR A 76 -12.78 -9.52 5.30
N LEU A 77 -12.01 -8.78 4.51
CA LEU A 77 -11.87 -9.02 3.07
C LEU A 77 -10.63 -9.83 2.80
N ASN A 78 -10.82 -10.99 2.18
CA ASN A 78 -9.71 -11.83 1.73
C ASN A 78 -9.39 -11.46 0.27
N ILE A 79 -8.22 -10.87 0.09
CA ILE A 79 -7.67 -10.43 -1.18
C ILE A 79 -6.62 -11.44 -1.62
N ASN A 80 -6.56 -11.77 -2.91
CA ASN A 80 -5.56 -12.71 -3.42
C ASN A 80 -4.62 -12.02 -4.39
N PHE A 81 -3.32 -12.09 -4.10
CA PHE A 81 -2.25 -11.57 -4.93
C PHE A 81 -1.54 -12.72 -5.63
N SER A 82 -1.39 -12.62 -6.96
CA SER A 82 -0.46 -13.46 -7.70
C SER A 82 0.97 -12.96 -7.46
N GLY A 83 1.60 -13.42 -6.38
CA GLY A 83 2.98 -13.10 -6.04
C GLY A 83 3.98 -13.98 -6.78
N SER A 84 5.26 -13.60 -6.74
CA SER A 84 6.37 -14.42 -7.29
C SER A 84 6.54 -15.77 -6.57
N ALA A 85 6.04 -15.89 -5.34
CA ALA A 85 6.04 -17.12 -4.55
C ALA A 85 4.76 -17.97 -4.71
N GLY A 86 3.86 -17.61 -5.65
CA GLY A 86 2.53 -18.21 -5.79
C GLY A 86 1.42 -17.30 -5.22
N GLY A 87 0.25 -17.88 -4.95
CA GLY A 87 -0.87 -17.15 -4.37
C GLY A 87 -0.58 -16.71 -2.94
N ILE A 88 -0.57 -15.40 -2.71
CA ILE A 88 -0.48 -14.80 -1.37
C ILE A 88 -1.87 -14.23 -1.05
N THR A 89 -2.46 -14.66 0.06
CA THR A 89 -3.72 -14.09 0.53
C THR A 89 -3.43 -12.96 1.50
N GLY A 90 -4.07 -11.81 1.32
CA GLY A 90 -4.12 -10.71 2.27
C GLY A 90 -5.48 -10.67 2.95
N SER A 91 -5.51 -10.70 4.28
CA SER A 91 -6.73 -10.48 5.07
C SER A 91 -6.77 -9.02 5.49
N LEU A 92 -7.67 -8.26 4.87
CA LEU A 92 -7.90 -6.85 5.14
C LEU A 92 -9.05 -6.67 6.13
N THR A 93 -8.76 -5.98 7.21
CA THR A 93 -9.73 -5.61 8.25
C THR A 93 -9.63 -4.12 8.49
N GLY A 94 -10.74 -3.45 8.79
CA GLY A 94 -10.74 -2.05 9.16
C GLY A 94 -12.02 -1.68 9.87
N ASP A 95 -11.96 -0.63 10.67
CA ASP A 95 -13.13 -0.07 11.32
C ASP A 95 -13.93 0.73 10.30
N GLN A 96 -15.26 0.54 10.31
CA GLN A 96 -16.16 1.21 9.37
C GLN A 96 -15.68 1.07 7.92
N MET A 97 -15.35 -0.16 7.51
CA MET A 97 -14.89 -0.48 6.17
C MET A 97 -16.09 -0.70 5.22
N PHE A 98 -15.97 -0.22 3.98
CA PHE A 98 -16.97 -0.35 2.93
C PHE A 98 -16.31 -0.75 1.62
N VAL A 99 -17.00 -1.55 0.81
CA VAL A 99 -16.75 -1.60 -0.63
C VAL A 99 -17.90 -0.90 -1.33
N VAL A 100 -17.57 0.14 -2.06
CA VAL A 100 -18.55 1.05 -2.67
C VAL A 100 -18.34 1.06 -4.17
N SER A 101 -19.44 1.00 -4.90
CA SER A 101 -19.40 1.21 -6.35
C SER A 101 -19.09 2.67 -6.67
N ASP A 102 -18.05 2.90 -7.47
CA ASP A 102 -17.79 4.15 -8.16
C ASP A 102 -18.79 4.32 -9.31
N THR A 103 -20.04 4.59 -8.94
CA THR A 103 -21.03 5.05 -9.90
C THR A 103 -20.86 6.55 -10.07
N LEU A 104 -20.69 7.03 -11.31
CA LEU A 104 -20.75 8.45 -11.66
C LEU A 104 -22.03 9.17 -11.14
N ALA A 105 -23.04 8.40 -10.71
CA ALA A 105 -24.33 8.85 -10.21
C ALA A 105 -24.41 9.02 -8.67
N GLN A 106 -23.33 8.79 -7.90
CA GLN A 106 -23.39 8.89 -6.44
C GLN A 106 -23.46 10.32 -5.87
N VAL A 107 -23.45 11.33 -6.74
CA VAL A 107 -23.94 12.67 -6.38
C VAL A 107 -24.78 13.17 -7.54
N GLY A 108 -25.95 13.74 -7.26
CA GLY A 108 -26.88 14.28 -8.27
C GLY A 108 -26.26 15.38 -9.14
N GLY A 109 -25.43 15.00 -10.11
CA GLY A 109 -24.65 15.90 -10.97
C GLY A 109 -23.41 16.51 -10.32
N ALA A 110 -23.05 16.14 -9.09
CA ALA A 110 -21.79 16.54 -8.46
C ALA A 110 -20.74 15.43 -8.63
N SER A 111 -19.50 15.82 -8.92
CA SER A 111 -18.39 14.86 -8.98
C SER A 111 -18.16 14.29 -7.58
N PRO A 112 -17.90 12.98 -7.39
CA PRO A 112 -17.51 12.46 -6.09
C PRO A 112 -16.22 13.16 -5.67
N THR A 113 -16.32 14.08 -4.72
CA THR A 113 -15.18 14.76 -4.11
C THR A 113 -14.46 13.76 -3.21
N GLY A 114 -13.17 13.55 -3.45
CA GLY A 114 -12.29 12.66 -2.69
C GLY A 114 -12.46 11.14 -2.88
N ARG A 115 -13.67 10.63 -3.11
CA ARG A 115 -13.99 9.19 -3.00
C ARG A 115 -14.28 8.51 -4.34
N PHE A 116 -13.26 7.94 -4.98
CA PHE A 116 -13.38 7.40 -6.33
C PHE A 116 -12.42 6.23 -6.60
N ASP A 117 -12.70 5.45 -7.64
CA ASP A 117 -11.77 4.43 -8.13
C ASP A 117 -10.62 5.08 -8.91
N THR A 118 -9.40 4.71 -8.54
CA THR A 118 -8.15 5.25 -9.09
C THR A 118 -7.65 4.50 -10.32
N THR A 119 -8.26 3.36 -10.69
CA THR A 119 -7.80 2.53 -11.81
C THR A 119 -8.18 3.08 -13.20
N GLY A 120 -9.09 4.05 -13.25
CA GLY A 120 -9.36 4.90 -14.43
C GLY A 120 -10.70 4.67 -15.13
N THR A 121 -10.99 5.51 -16.13
CA THR A 121 -12.26 5.52 -16.89
C THR A 121 -12.28 4.47 -18.00
N GLY A 122 -12.81 3.28 -17.70
CA GLY A 122 -13.30 2.36 -18.72
C GLY A 122 -14.74 2.72 -19.12
N ALA A 123 -14.98 3.05 -20.38
CA ALA A 123 -16.30 3.36 -20.95
C ALA A 123 -17.21 2.11 -21.11
N SER A 124 -17.11 1.15 -20.21
CA SER A 124 -17.86 -0.11 -20.25
C SER A 124 -18.67 -0.27 -18.98
N SER A 125 -19.78 -0.97 -19.10
CA SER A 125 -20.86 -1.26 -18.16
C SER A 125 -20.44 -1.95 -16.84
N ASP A 126 -19.17 -1.90 -16.48
CA ASP A 126 -18.57 -2.58 -15.35
C ASP A 126 -18.62 -1.67 -14.12
N VAL A 127 -19.21 -2.19 -13.04
CA VAL A 127 -19.32 -1.51 -11.76
C VAL A 127 -17.93 -1.50 -11.11
N ARG A 128 -17.21 -0.39 -11.28
CA ARG A 128 -15.93 -0.11 -10.62
C ARG A 128 -16.14 0.09 -9.13
N LYS A 129 -15.20 -0.31 -8.30
CA LYS A 129 -15.31 -0.18 -6.83
C LYS A 129 -14.05 0.38 -6.20
N TYR A 130 -14.23 0.99 -5.03
CA TYR A 130 -13.14 1.37 -4.15
C TYR A 130 -13.45 0.88 -2.73
N LEU A 131 -12.39 0.82 -1.93
CA LEU A 131 -12.49 0.58 -0.50
C LEU A 131 -12.53 1.92 0.23
N GLU A 132 -13.52 2.12 1.09
CA GLU A 132 -13.57 3.23 2.04
C GLU A 132 -13.29 2.70 3.44
N VAL A 133 -12.48 3.44 4.20
CA VAL A 133 -12.16 3.17 5.60
C VAL A 133 -12.21 4.52 6.33
N ALA A 134 -12.86 4.56 7.51
CA ALA A 134 -13.04 5.81 8.24
C ALA A 134 -11.86 6.21 9.14
N ASP A 135 -10.99 5.26 9.50
CA ASP A 135 -9.86 5.51 10.40
C ASP A 135 -8.65 4.65 9.98
N SER A 136 -8.51 3.46 10.57
CA SER A 136 -7.39 2.57 10.28
C SER A 136 -7.84 1.26 9.64
N PHE A 137 -6.95 0.70 8.82
CA PHE A 137 -7.07 -0.66 8.32
C PHE A 137 -5.78 -1.44 8.56
N THR A 138 -5.90 -2.76 8.65
CA THR A 138 -4.81 -3.70 8.78
C THR A 138 -4.90 -4.71 7.64
N LEU A 139 -3.80 -4.87 6.91
CA LEU A 139 -3.66 -5.91 5.90
C LEU A 139 -2.65 -6.96 6.39
N THR A 140 -3.13 -8.17 6.65
CA THR A 140 -2.28 -9.29 7.10
C THR A 140 -2.02 -10.23 5.94
N PHE A 141 -0.76 -10.46 5.58
CA PHE A 141 -0.41 -11.39 4.52
C PHE A 141 -0.20 -12.81 5.06
N SER A 142 -0.65 -13.82 4.31
CA SER A 142 -0.46 -15.23 4.62
C SER A 142 1.00 -15.70 4.52
N ALA A 143 1.88 -14.87 3.95
CA ALA A 143 3.31 -15.09 3.81
C ALA A 143 4.04 -13.74 3.84
N ALA A 144 5.36 -13.77 4.07
CA ALA A 144 6.19 -12.57 4.01
C ALA A 144 6.15 -11.96 2.58
N VAL A 145 5.91 -10.66 2.51
CA VAL A 145 5.93 -9.88 1.26
C VAL A 145 7.17 -9.00 1.22
N SER A 146 7.79 -8.86 0.06
CA SER A 146 8.96 -7.98 -0.12
C SER A 146 8.59 -6.51 -0.26
N ALA A 147 7.34 -6.22 -0.63
CA ALA A 147 6.86 -4.89 -0.94
C ALA A 147 5.32 -4.82 -0.88
N PHE A 148 4.80 -3.63 -0.59
CA PHE A 148 3.38 -3.29 -0.61
C PHE A 148 3.21 -1.83 -1.06
N GLY A 149 2.12 -1.52 -1.74
CA GLY A 149 1.79 -0.17 -2.16
C GLY A 149 0.29 -0.01 -2.40
N VAL A 150 -0.21 1.22 -2.23
CA VAL A 150 -1.61 1.58 -2.46
C VAL A 150 -1.68 2.90 -3.22
N TYR A 151 -2.79 3.11 -3.90
CA TYR A 151 -3.28 4.46 -4.15
C TYR A 151 -4.33 4.80 -3.10
N GLY A 152 -4.26 6.02 -2.58
CA GLY A 152 -5.25 6.56 -1.66
C GLY A 152 -5.65 7.96 -2.10
N THR A 153 -6.90 8.29 -1.83
CA THR A 153 -7.53 9.58 -2.11
C THR A 153 -8.19 10.05 -0.82
N ASP A 154 -8.49 11.34 -0.70
CA ASP A 154 -9.18 11.89 0.49
C ASP A 154 -8.49 11.55 1.83
N ILE A 155 -7.15 11.60 1.85
CA ILE A 155 -6.34 11.38 3.08
C ILE A 155 -6.21 12.71 3.87
N GLY A 156 -6.42 13.84 3.20
CA GLY A 156 -6.09 15.19 3.70
C GLY A 156 -6.97 15.70 4.85
N ASP A 157 -8.23 15.26 4.92
CA ASP A 157 -9.18 15.61 5.99
C ASP A 157 -8.91 14.84 7.31
N PHE A 158 -8.11 13.78 7.27
CA PHE A 158 -7.65 13.00 8.43
C PHE A 158 -6.34 13.51 9.06
N GLY A 159 -6.07 14.81 8.94
CA GLY A 159 -4.84 15.42 9.48
C GLY A 159 -3.61 15.34 8.56
N GLY A 160 -3.80 14.93 7.29
CA GLY A 160 -2.83 15.09 6.21
C GLY A 160 -1.61 14.18 6.26
N SER A 161 -1.63 13.11 7.05
CA SER A 161 -0.55 12.12 7.12
C SER A 161 -1.12 10.71 7.09
N LEU A 162 -0.54 9.85 6.26
CA LEU A 162 -0.77 8.41 6.29
C LEU A 162 0.43 7.73 6.95
N ASP A 163 0.23 7.15 8.13
CA ASP A 163 1.26 6.34 8.77
C ASP A 163 1.10 4.87 8.39
N VAL A 164 2.19 4.27 7.91
CA VAL A 164 2.27 2.84 7.61
C VAL A 164 3.08 2.16 8.69
N ILE A 165 2.44 1.23 9.40
CA ILE A 165 3.09 0.40 10.43
C ILE A 165 3.37 -0.97 9.82
N LEU A 166 4.65 -1.24 9.57
CA LEU A 166 5.11 -2.53 9.06
C LEU A 166 5.42 -3.44 10.24
N THR A 167 4.75 -4.59 10.33
CA THR A 167 5.03 -5.61 11.34
C THR A 167 5.76 -6.78 10.69
N ASP A 168 6.94 -7.13 11.20
CA ASP A 168 7.71 -8.27 10.71
C ASP A 168 7.25 -9.60 11.32
N SER A 169 7.80 -10.72 10.86
CA SER A 169 7.45 -12.06 11.34
C SER A 169 7.81 -12.33 12.80
N SER A 170 8.66 -11.50 13.41
CA SER A 170 9.00 -11.56 14.84
C SER A 170 8.12 -10.64 15.70
N GLY A 171 7.20 -9.90 15.08
CA GLY A 171 6.34 -8.90 15.74
C GLY A 171 7.00 -7.53 15.89
N GLY A 172 8.20 -7.33 15.35
CA GLY A 172 8.88 -6.04 15.33
C GLY A 172 8.13 -5.05 14.44
N GLN A 173 7.96 -3.82 14.92
CA GLN A 173 7.24 -2.78 14.19
C GLN A 173 8.17 -1.67 13.70
N THR A 174 7.94 -1.24 12.46
CA THR A 174 8.57 -0.08 11.85
C THR A 174 7.50 0.87 11.32
N THR A 175 7.38 2.05 11.92
CA THR A 175 6.45 3.09 11.47
C THR A 175 7.10 4.00 10.42
N ARG A 176 6.35 4.32 9.37
CA ARG A 176 6.72 5.30 8.35
C ARG A 176 5.57 6.26 8.10
N SER A 177 5.82 7.53 8.36
CA SER A 177 4.92 8.59 7.92
C SER A 177 5.14 8.84 6.43
N ILE A 178 4.09 8.65 5.65
CA ILE A 178 4.02 9.04 4.25
C ILE A 178 3.54 10.49 4.26
N GLN A 179 4.48 11.42 4.43
CA GLN A 179 4.18 12.85 4.44
C GLN A 179 3.60 13.27 3.08
N ASP A 180 2.46 13.94 3.12
CA ASP A 180 2.05 14.83 2.04
C ASP A 180 2.93 16.08 2.09
N ASN A 181 3.99 16.12 1.27
CA ASN A 181 4.87 17.28 1.19
C ASN A 181 4.23 18.49 0.49
N ASN A 182 2.94 18.46 0.16
CA ASN A 182 2.24 19.64 -0.33
C ASN A 182 1.41 20.30 0.77
N ALA A 183 1.87 21.48 1.19
CA ALA A 183 1.04 22.53 1.80
C ALA A 183 -0.04 23.10 0.84
N GLY A 184 -0.56 22.28 -0.08
CA GLY A 184 -1.42 22.70 -1.18
C GLY A 184 -2.05 21.57 -2.00
N GLY A 185 -1.97 20.30 -1.55
CA GLY A 185 -2.88 19.26 -2.04
C GLY A 185 -4.28 19.64 -1.56
N ALA A 186 -5.21 19.86 -2.48
CA ALA A 186 -6.55 20.31 -2.11
C ALA A 186 -7.19 19.30 -1.16
N ALA A 187 -7.36 19.69 0.09
CA ALA A 187 -8.35 19.12 0.99
C ALA A 187 -9.73 19.54 0.45
N ASP A 188 -10.19 18.92 -0.63
CA ASP A 188 -11.54 19.13 -1.14
C ASP A 188 -12.43 17.93 -0.87
N GLY A 189 -12.38 17.43 0.38
CA GLY A 189 -13.45 16.65 1.00
C GLY A 189 -14.48 17.59 1.62
N GLY A 190 -15.40 18.11 0.81
CA GLY A 190 -16.53 18.96 1.22
C GLY A 190 -17.66 18.92 0.22
#